data_AF-A0AAV6CHE7-F1
#
_entry.id   AF-A0AAV6CHE7-F1
#
_cell.length_a   1.000
_cell.length_b   1.000
_cell.length_c   1.000
_cell.angle_alpha   90.00
_cell.angle_beta   90.00
_cell.angle_gamma   90.00
#
_symmetry.space_group_name_H-M   'P 1'
#
loop_
_entity.id
_entity.type
_entity.pdbx_description
1 polymer ?
#
loop_
_entity_poly.entity_id
_entity_poly.type
_entity_poly.pdbx_seq_one_letter_code
_entity_poly.pdbx_strand_id
1 'polypeptide(L)'
;MATVHDVAIWMKERIESAGVLYQDEAVAEIQSRFDCESSEFLRINQSGNWSIAPNVLTIFRKMTENTVVWDRYERMWRLREDSDLPGKRGCV
;
A
#
# COMPACT_ATOMS: atom_id res chain seq x y z
N MET A 1 -0.74 -15.12 14.06
CA MET A 1 -0.85 -13.66 14.09
C MET A 1 -0.21 -13.15 12.81
N ALA A 2 -0.96 -12.41 11.99
CA ALA A 2 -0.36 -11.77 10.83
C ALA A 2 0.62 -10.69 11.30
N THR A 3 1.68 -10.47 10.54
CA THR A 3 2.69 -9.44 10.81
C THR A 3 2.63 -8.32 9.79
N VAL A 4 3.27 -7.19 10.08
CA VAL A 4 3.36 -6.06 9.14
C VAL A 4 4.01 -6.45 7.81
N HIS A 5 4.84 -7.50 7.83
CA HIS A 5 5.50 -8.05 6.67
C HIS A 5 4.52 -8.88 5.83
N ASP A 6 3.64 -9.67 6.44
CA ASP A 6 2.62 -10.45 5.72
C ASP A 6 1.65 -9.55 4.96
N VAL A 7 1.23 -8.44 5.57
CA VAL A 7 0.38 -7.44 4.91
C VAL A 7 1.10 -6.80 3.72
N ALA A 8 2.39 -6.47 3.87
CA ALA A 8 3.18 -5.90 2.79
C ALA A 8 3.34 -6.88 1.61
N ILE A 9 3.57 -8.18 1.88
CA ILE A 9 3.59 -9.22 0.84
C ILE A 9 2.22 -9.28 0.14
N TRP A 10 1.14 -9.36 0.91
CA TRP A 10 -0.21 -9.46 0.34
C TRP A 10 -0.53 -8.25 -0.55
N MET A 11 -0.20 -7.03 -0.14
CA MET A 11 -0.39 -5.83 -0.97
C MET A 11 0.35 -5.96 -2.30
N LYS A 12 1.60 -6.45 -2.28
CA LYS A 12 2.40 -6.66 -3.49
C LYS A 12 1.73 -7.70 -4.40
N GLU A 13 1.38 -8.86 -3.88
CA GLU A 13 0.74 -9.93 -4.66
C GLU A 13 -0.59 -9.47 -5.25
N ARG A 14 -1.37 -8.69 -4.50
CA ARG A 14 -2.64 -8.11 -4.96
C ARG A 14 -2.42 -7.19 -6.16
N ILE A 15 -1.41 -6.33 -6.12
CA ILE A 15 -1.06 -5.42 -7.22
C ILE A 15 -0.50 -6.20 -8.41
N GLU A 16 0.34 -7.20 -8.18
CA GLU A 16 0.86 -8.07 -9.25
C GLU A 16 -0.26 -8.86 -9.95
N SER A 17 -1.30 -9.25 -9.22
CA SER A 17 -2.44 -9.99 -9.76
C SER A 17 -3.51 -9.10 -10.41
N ALA A 18 -3.84 -7.94 -9.81
CA ALA A 18 -4.91 -7.05 -10.27
C ALA A 18 -4.40 -5.88 -11.13
N GLY A 19 -3.10 -5.61 -11.12
CA GLY A 19 -2.46 -4.46 -11.77
C GLY A 19 -2.52 -3.16 -10.96
N VAL A 20 -3.59 -2.98 -10.17
CA VAL A 20 -3.84 -1.82 -9.31
C VAL A 20 -4.43 -2.22 -7.97
N LEU A 21 -4.22 -1.38 -6.95
CA LEU A 21 -4.80 -1.52 -5.62
C LEU A 21 -5.14 -0.14 -5.05
N TYR A 22 -6.43 0.12 -4.84
CA TYR A 22 -6.88 1.37 -4.22
C TYR A 22 -6.62 1.37 -2.71
N GLN A 23 -6.41 2.55 -2.14
CA GLN A 23 -6.16 2.69 -0.70
C GLN A 23 -7.34 2.22 0.15
N ASP A 24 -8.57 2.57 -0.23
CA ASP A 24 -9.78 2.14 0.46
C ASP A 24 -9.99 0.62 0.35
N GLU A 25 -9.79 0.03 -0.83
CA GLU A 25 -9.84 -1.43 -1.01
C GLU A 25 -8.79 -2.12 -0.13
N ALA A 26 -7.55 -1.62 -0.13
CA ALA A 26 -6.49 -2.17 0.70
C ALA A 26 -6.86 -2.12 2.19
N VAL A 27 -7.41 -1.01 2.66
CA VAL A 27 -7.87 -0.87 4.05
C VAL A 27 -8.98 -1.88 4.37
N ALA A 28 -9.99 -2.00 3.52
CA ALA A 28 -11.13 -2.89 3.72
C ALA A 28 -10.70 -4.37 3.72
N GLU A 29 -9.88 -4.79 2.76
CA GLU A 29 -9.34 -6.14 2.69
C GLU A 29 -8.40 -6.45 3.87
N ILE A 30 -7.57 -5.50 4.29
CA ILE A 30 -6.71 -5.68 5.47
C ILE A 30 -7.57 -5.86 6.72
N GLN A 31 -8.63 -5.06 6.86
CA GLN A 31 -9.57 -5.17 7.95
C GLN A 31 -10.29 -6.52 7.97
N SER A 32 -10.72 -7.01 6.80
CA SER A 32 -11.44 -8.27 6.67
C SER A 32 -10.56 -9.52 6.74
N ARG A 33 -9.30 -9.46 6.29
CA ARG A 33 -8.42 -10.64 6.18
C ARG A 33 -7.52 -10.85 7.39
N PHE A 34 -7.11 -9.77 8.03
CA PHE A 34 -6.11 -9.82 9.09
C PHE A 34 -6.70 -9.53 10.49
N ASP A 35 -8.03 -9.48 10.61
CA ASP A 35 -8.80 -9.32 11.87
C ASP A 35 -8.14 -8.32 12.83
N CYS A 36 -7.94 -7.10 12.32
CA CYS A 36 -7.10 -6.12 13.00
C CYS A 36 -7.87 -5.27 14.01
N GLU A 37 -8.09 -5.85 15.19
CA GLU A 37 -8.41 -5.10 16.41
C GLU A 37 -7.23 -4.17 16.83
N SER A 38 -6.02 -4.45 16.33
CA SER A 38 -4.79 -3.72 16.64
C SER A 38 -4.44 -2.64 15.60
N SER A 39 -4.07 -1.45 16.09
CA SER A 39 -3.60 -0.28 15.32
C SER A 39 -2.23 -0.46 14.64
N GLU A 40 -1.78 -1.70 14.46
CA GLU A 40 -0.48 -2.04 13.88
C GLU A 40 -0.50 -2.00 12.36
N PHE A 41 -1.65 -2.27 11.73
CA PHE A 41 -1.79 -2.30 10.27
C PHE A 41 -2.56 -1.11 9.72
N LEU A 42 -3.52 -0.61 10.47
CA LEU A 42 -4.38 0.51 10.10
C LEU A 42 -4.26 1.63 11.14
N ARG A 43 -4.29 2.86 10.65
CA ARG A 43 -4.25 4.08 11.44
C ARG A 43 -5.32 5.05 10.95
N ILE A 44 -5.95 5.76 11.88
CA ILE A 44 -6.81 6.89 11.58
C ILE A 44 -5.94 8.12 11.32
N ASN A 45 -6.11 8.73 10.15
CA ASN A 45 -5.45 9.99 9.80
C ASN A 45 -6.14 11.19 10.49
N GLN A 46 -5.56 12.39 10.38
CA GLN A 46 -6.11 13.59 11.01
C GLN A 46 -7.53 13.95 10.52
N SER A 47 -7.93 13.47 9.34
CA SER A 47 -9.28 13.66 8.78
C SER A 47 -10.28 12.62 9.29
N GLY A 48 -9.88 11.66 10.14
CA GLY A 48 -10.76 10.60 10.63
C GLY A 48 -10.88 9.40 9.69
N ASN A 49 -10.12 9.36 8.59
CA ASN A 49 -10.18 8.24 7.64
C ASN A 49 -9.13 7.18 7.98
N TRP A 50 -9.51 5.91 7.81
CA TRP A 50 -8.59 4.79 7.91
C TRP A 50 -7.54 4.85 6.81
N SER A 51 -6.31 4.53 7.16
CA SER A 51 -5.17 4.51 6.26
C SER A 51 -4.20 3.44 6.71
N ILE A 52 -3.43 2.89 5.77
CA ILE A 52 -2.44 1.86 6.08
C ILE A 52 -1.34 2.47 6.98
N ALA A 53 -0.96 1.74 8.02
CA ALA A 53 0.02 2.16 8.98
C ALA A 53 1.41 2.33 8.31
N PRO A 54 2.21 3.31 8.77
CA PRO A 54 3.47 3.68 8.10
C PRO A 54 4.54 2.59 8.17
N ASN A 55 4.49 1.71 9.17
CA ASN A 55 5.33 0.52 9.30
C ASN A 55 5.12 -0.46 8.12
N VAL A 56 3.87 -0.79 7.78
CA VAL A 56 3.52 -1.63 6.64
C VAL A 56 3.99 -0.98 5.34
N LEU A 57 3.66 0.31 5.14
CA LEU A 57 4.06 1.05 3.95
C LEU A 57 5.59 1.13 3.77
N THR A 58 6.34 1.19 4.87
CA THR A 58 7.81 1.21 4.82
C THR A 58 8.37 -0.11 4.29
N ILE A 59 7.85 -1.25 4.75
CA ILE A 59 8.27 -2.58 4.30
C ILE A 59 7.84 -2.77 2.85
N PHE A 60 6.57 -2.47 2.54
CA PHE A 60 6.00 -2.55 1.21
C PHE A 60 6.81 -1.74 0.18
N ARG A 61 7.10 -0.47 0.47
CA ARG A 61 7.91 0.39 -0.41
C ARG A 61 9.30 -0.16 -0.68
N LYS A 62 9.95 -0.78 0.32
CA LYS A 62 11.26 -1.41 0.13
C LYS A 62 11.18 -2.63 -0.79
N MET A 63 10.09 -3.40 -0.72
CA MET A 63 9.90 -4.58 -1.58
C MET A 63 9.53 -4.20 -3.01
N THR A 64 8.79 -3.11 -3.20
CA THR A 64 8.19 -2.75 -4.50
C THR A 64 8.78 -1.48 -5.10
N GLU A 65 9.93 -1.01 -4.62
CA GLU A 65 10.53 0.28 -5.03
C GLU A 65 10.74 0.41 -6.54
N ASN A 66 10.89 -0.73 -7.23
CA ASN A 66 11.12 -0.79 -8.67
C ASN A 66 9.92 -1.30 -9.48
N THR A 67 8.90 -1.86 -8.82
CA THR A 67 7.78 -2.53 -9.49
C THR A 67 6.44 -1.82 -9.31
N VAL A 68 6.28 -1.04 -8.24
CA VAL A 68 5.02 -0.37 -7.93
C VAL A 68 5.25 1.12 -7.72
N VAL A 69 4.33 1.92 -8.23
CA VAL A 69 4.28 3.36 -8.02
C VAL A 69 2.98 3.73 -7.29
N TRP A 70 3.05 4.76 -6.45
CA TRP A 70 1.87 5.34 -5.80
C TRP A 70 1.35 6.49 -6.64
N ASP A 71 0.10 6.39 -7.07
CA ASP A 71 -0.62 7.46 -7.74
C ASP A 71 -1.33 8.35 -6.70
N ARG A 72 -0.89 9.60 -6.60
CA ARG A 72 -1.46 10.57 -5.65
C ARG A 72 -2.83 11.10 -6.05
N TYR A 73 -3.16 11.07 -7.35
CA TYR A 73 -4.41 11.61 -7.88
C TYR A 73 -5.53 10.60 -7.67
N GLU A 74 -5.28 9.35 -8.04
CA GLU A 74 -6.25 8.26 -7.91
C GLU A 74 -6.18 7.56 -6.55
N ARG A 75 -5.16 7.86 -5.73
CA ARG A 75 -4.93 7.26 -4.40
C ARG A 75 -4.86 5.73 -4.49
N MET A 76 -4.08 5.25 -5.46
CA MET A 76 -3.89 3.83 -5.70
C MET A 76 -2.43 3.48 -5.91
N TRP A 77 -2.08 2.25 -5.59
CA TRP A 77 -0.84 1.64 -6.04
C TRP A 77 -1.07 0.97 -7.38
N ARG A 78 -0.16 1.19 -8.33
CA ARG A 78 -0.20 0.57 -9.66
C ARG A 78 1.16 0.02 -10.03
N LEU A 79 1.19 -0.97 -10.91
CA LEU A 79 2.45 -1.45 -11.48
C LEU A 79 3.17 -0.30 -12.20
N ARG A 80 4.49 -0.26 -12.05
CA ARG A 80 5.35 0.68 -12.76
C ARG A 80 5.30 0.36 -14.26
N GLU A 81 5.05 1.36 -15.09
CA GLU A 81 5.16 1.22 -16.53
C GLU A 81 6.56 1.63 -17.02
N ASP A 82 6.95 1.20 -18.22
CA ASP A 82 8.26 1.54 -18.81
C ASP A 82 8.46 3.06 -18.95
N SER A 83 7.36 3.82 -19.06
CA SER A 83 7.37 5.29 -19.11
C SER A 83 7.64 5.95 -17.74
N ASP A 84 7.46 5.23 -16.64
CA ASP A 84 7.76 5.70 -15.29
C ASP A 84 9.29 5.63 -15.05
N LEU A 85 9.98 6.69 -15.47
CA LEU A 85 11.43 6.84 -15.29
C LEU A 85 11.85 6.50 -13.84
N PRO A 86 12.81 5.57 -13.65
CA PRO A 86 13.31 5.26 -12.33
C PRO A 86 13.95 6.51 -11.72
N GLY A 87 13.43 6.95 -10.57
CA GLY A 87 14.09 7.98 -9.75
C GLY A 87 13.52 9.40 -9.80
N LYS A 88 12.36 9.66 -10.43
CA LYS A 88 11.65 10.92 -10.14
C LYS A 88 10.99 10.85 -8.76
N ARG A 89 11.78 11.18 -7.72
CA ARG A 89 11.23 11.85 -6.54
C ARG A 89 10.41 13.03 -7.07
N GLY A 90 9.09 12.98 -6.93
CA GLY A 90 8.22 14.08 -7.34
C GLY A 90 8.59 15.35 -6.56
N CYS A 91 9.53 16.11 -7.11
CA CYS A 91 9.75 17.50 -6.77
C CYS A 91 8.85 18.32 -7.68
N VAL A 92 7.67 18.67 -7.18
CA VAL A 92 6.97 19.94 -7.44
C VAL A 92 6.11 20.25 -6.24
#